data_AF-A0A952G0V9-F1
#
_entry.id   AF-A0A952G0V9-F1
#
_cell.length_a   1.000
_cell.length_b   1.000
_cell.length_c   1.000
_cell.angle_alpha   90.00
_cell.angle_beta   90.00
_cell.angle_gamma   90.00
#
_symmetry.space_group_name_H-M   'P 1'
#
loop_
_entity.id
_entity.type
_entity.pdbx_description
1 polymer ?
#
loop_
_entity_poly.entity_id
_entity_poly.type
_entity_poly.pdbx_seq_one_letter_code
_entity_poly.pdbx_strand_id
1 'polypeptide(L)' 'RAFDAEGMLLKGDVMDGGELAETIEPWLEDPNVAYLQAYNARAGCFAARIDRG' A
#
# COMPACT_ATOMS: atom_id res chain seq x y z
N ARG A 1 -2.58 -0.33 1.38
CA ARG A 1 -2.69 0.86 2.28
C ARG A 1 -1.38 1.62 2.24
N ALA A 2 -1.41 2.95 2.19
CA ALA A 2 -0.26 3.84 2.13
C ALA A 2 -0.10 4.61 3.44
N PHE A 3 1.13 4.66 3.93
CA PHE A 3 1.50 5.31 5.19
C PHE A 3 2.56 6.38 4.96
N ASP A 4 2.55 7.44 5.74
CA ASP A 4 3.63 8.43 5.78
C ASP A 4 4.79 8.00 6.69
N ALA A 5 5.80 8.86 6.82
CA ALA A 5 6.98 8.61 7.64
C ALA A 5 6.69 8.52 9.14
N GLU A 6 5.59 9.12 9.61
CA GLU A 6 5.14 9.06 11.00
C GLU A 6 4.25 7.83 11.27
N GLY A 7 3.98 7.04 10.23
CA GLY A 7 3.14 5.85 10.31
C GLY A 7 1.64 6.16 10.28
N MET A 8 1.26 7.36 9.85
CA MET A 8 -0.14 7.75 9.69
C MET A 8 -0.69 7.21 8.37
N LEU A 9 -1.92 6.70 8.41
CA LEU A 9 -2.61 6.19 7.22
C LEU A 9 -2.99 7.37 6.32
N LEU A 10 -2.38 7.46 5.15
CA LEU A 10 -2.72 8.47 4.14
C LEU A 10 -3.84 7.98 3.22
N LYS A 11 -3.71 6.73 2.74
CA LYS A 11 -4.57 6.16 1.70
C LYS A 11 -4.83 4.69 1.96
N GLY A 12 -6.00 4.20 1.60
CA GLY A 12 -6.31 2.78 1.68
C GLY A 12 -7.48 2.45 0.79
N ASP A 13 -7.30 1.43 -0.04
CA ASP A 13 -8.32 0.95 -0.94
C ASP A 13 -8.27 -0.57 -1.06
N VAL A 14 -9.37 -1.16 -1.52
CA VAL A 14 -9.51 -2.59 -1.81
C VAL A 14 -9.67 -2.75 -3.31
N MET A 15 -8.79 -3.54 -3.91
CA MET A 15 -8.72 -3.75 -5.35
C MET A 15 -8.55 -5.23 -5.66
N ASP A 16 -8.82 -5.60 -6.91
CA ASP A 16 -8.50 -6.95 -7.38
C ASP A 16 -6.98 -7.14 -7.45
N GLY A 17 -6.52 -8.38 -7.21
CA GLY A 17 -5.09 -8.69 -7.25
C GLY A 17 -4.45 -8.46 -8.61
N GLY A 18 -5.22 -8.55 -9.70
CA GLY A 18 -4.75 -8.30 -11.06
C GLY A 18 -4.44 -6.83 -11.35
N GLU A 19 -5.11 -5.89 -10.67
CA GLU A 19 -4.99 -4.44 -10.87
C GLU A 19 -4.06 -3.78 -9.82
N LEU A 20 -3.45 -4.60 -8.95
CA LEU A 20 -2.66 -4.11 -7.83
C LEU A 20 -1.50 -3.21 -8.27
N ALA A 21 -0.73 -3.62 -9.28
CA ALA A 21 0.45 -2.88 -9.74
C ALA A 21 0.07 -1.47 -10.21
N GLU A 22 -0.86 -1.38 -11.16
CA GLU A 22 -1.33 -0.12 -11.75
C GLU A 22 -1.93 0.83 -10.70
N THR A 23 -2.53 0.27 -9.64
CA THR A 23 -3.14 1.08 -8.58
C THR A 23 -2.11 1.59 -7.55
N ILE A 24 -1.07 0.82 -7.22
CA ILE A 24 -0.09 1.20 -6.20
C ILE A 24 1.08 2.01 -6.76
N GLU A 25 1.37 1.92 -8.05
CA GLU A 25 2.44 2.70 -8.69
C GLU A 25 2.29 4.21 -8.44
N PRO A 26 1.12 4.85 -8.67
CA PRO A 26 0.92 6.27 -8.36
C PRO A 26 1.02 6.59 -6.87
N TRP A 27 0.76 5.62 -5.99
CA TRP A 27 0.90 5.82 -4.54
C TRP A 27 2.36 5.79 -4.13
N LEU A 28 3.17 4.97 -4.78
CA LEU A 28 4.62 4.95 -4.60
C LEU A 28 5.26 6.22 -5.17
N GLU A 29 4.72 6.83 -6.23
CA GLU A 29 5.23 8.11 -6.74
C GLU A 29 4.93 9.31 -5.82
N ASP A 30 3.94 9.20 -4.92
CA ASP A 30 3.61 10.29 -4.00
C ASP A 30 4.70 10.47 -2.92
N PRO A 31 5.41 11.61 -2.86
CA PRO A 31 6.50 11.82 -1.91
C PRO A 31 6.04 11.80 -0.44
N ASN A 32 4.75 11.98 -0.15
CA ASN A 32 4.22 11.94 1.21
C ASN A 32 4.03 10.50 1.71
N VAL A 33 3.83 9.56 0.79
CA VAL A 33 3.83 8.14 1.15
C VAL A 33 5.27 7.76 1.48
N ALA A 34 5.50 7.00 2.54
CA ALA A 34 6.80 6.45 2.90
C ALA A 34 6.87 4.95 2.57
N TYR A 35 5.79 4.21 2.84
CA TYR A 35 5.70 2.79 2.54
C TYR A 35 4.24 2.35 2.35
N LEU A 36 4.06 1.21 1.68
CA LEU A 36 2.76 0.56 1.55
C LEU A 36 2.71 -0.71 2.37
N GLN A 37 1.52 -1.04 2.89
CA GLN A 37 1.22 -2.35 3.45
C GLN A 37 0.10 -2.98 2.62
N ALA A 38 0.38 -4.17 2.09
CA ALA A 38 -0.58 -5.00 1.37
C ALA A 38 -1.24 -5.98 2.34
N TYR A 39 -2.56 -6.13 2.21
CA TYR A 39 -3.36 -7.02 3.03
C TYR A 39 -4.22 -7.89 2.13
N ASN A 40 -4.31 -9.19 2.43
CA ASN A 40 -5.23 -10.08 1.73
C ASN A 40 -6.64 -9.95 2.31
N ALA A 41 -7.67 -10.09 1.48
CA ALA A 41 -9.08 -9.99 1.90
C ALA A 41 -9.58 -11.16 2.79
N ARG A 42 -8.69 -12.06 3.23
CA ARG A 42 -8.99 -13.19 4.13
C ARG A 42 -8.21 -13.07 5.44
N ALA A 43 -8.73 -13.72 6.49
CA ALA A 43 -8.16 -13.68 7.84
C ALA A 43 -6.67 -14.08 7.87
N GLY A 44 -5.84 -13.29 8.56
CA GLY A 44 -4.36 -13.40 8.58
C GLY A 44 -3.65 -12.21 7.94
N CYS A 45 -4.23 -11.01 8.08
CA CYS A 45 -4.28 -9.97 7.06
C CYS A 45 -2.97 -9.33 6.57
N PHE A 46 -1.78 -9.59 7.08
CA PHE A 46 -0.56 -8.93 6.56
C PHE A 46 0.09 -9.77 5.46
N ALA A 47 0.15 -9.25 4.23
CA ALA A 47 0.83 -9.93 3.12
C ALA A 47 2.30 -9.50 3.03
N ALA A 48 2.54 -8.19 2.92
CA ALA A 48 3.89 -7.63 2.80
C ALA A 48 3.90 -6.12 3.10
N ARG A 49 5.09 -5.61 3.44
CA ARG A 49 5.43 -4.19 3.36
C ARG A 49 6.21 -3.96 2.07
N ILE A 50 5.81 -2.94 1.32
CA ILE A 50 6.44 -2.53 0.07
C ILE A 50 7.11 -1.18 0.34
N ASP A 51 8.41 -1.12 0.07
CA ASP A 51 9.27 0.03 0.28
C ASP A 51 9.92 0.42 -1.04
N ARG A 52 10.37 1.67 -1.16
CA ARG A 52 11.01 2.18 -2.37
C ARG A 52 12.52 1.96 -2.27
N GLY A 53 13.11 1.32 -3.28
CA GLY A 53 14.56 1.14 -3.42
C GLY A 53 15.19 2.24 -4.26
#